data_AF-V8NR49-F1
#
_entry.id   AF-V8NR49-F1
#
_cell.length_a   1.000
_cell.length_b   1.000
_cell.length_c   1.000
_cell.angle_alpha   90.00
_cell.angle_beta   90.00
_cell.angle_gamma   90.00
#
_symmetry.space_group_name_H-M   'P 1'
#
loop_
_entity.id
_entity.type
_entity.pdbx_description
1 polymer ?
#
loop_
_entity_poly.entity_id
_entity_poly.type
_entity_poly.pdbx_seq_one_letter_code
_entity_poly.pdbx_strand_id
1 'polypeptide(L)'
;QGFAIWRKQKIQRAYKKLLKKERHVNPQKNVGYTEDYPEHLKHLYLAEEEMLRKQQKPKHKPVVLEEKESNVIPRKLKAKTSNQKAKEDYEKIKTERNEKKEAAKKRREEREKAQKLYKQKKMETYKILSKRTRKGQPNLNLQMEYLLQKIEQKA
;
A
#
# COMPACT_ATOMS: atom_id res chain seq x y z
N GLN A 1 -7.86 24.34 38.38
CA GLN A 1 -6.70 23.61 37.80
C GLN A 1 -6.17 24.38 36.59
N GLY A 2 -4.89 24.74 36.55
CA GLY A 2 -4.31 25.62 35.52
C GLY A 2 -3.86 24.94 34.22
N PHE A 3 -3.51 25.74 33.21
CA PHE A 3 -3.12 25.30 31.86
C PHE A 3 -1.95 24.29 31.84
N ALA A 4 -0.96 24.46 32.74
CA ALA A 4 0.17 23.55 32.86
C ALA A 4 -0.26 22.12 33.25
N ILE A 5 -1.25 21.99 34.14
CA ILE A 5 -1.78 20.70 34.59
C ILE A 5 -2.52 20.02 33.43
N TRP A 6 -3.33 20.78 32.68
CA TRP A 6 -4.04 20.27 31.51
C TRP A 6 -3.07 19.78 30.42
N ARG A 7 -2.01 20.55 30.14
CA ARG A 7 -0.98 20.17 29.16
C ARG A 7 -0.22 18.91 29.61
N LYS A 8 0.14 18.79 30.89
CA LYS A 8 0.77 17.60 31.47
C LYS A 8 -0.12 16.36 31.31
N GLN A 9 -1.41 16.48 31.63
CA GLN A 9 -2.37 15.37 31.45
C GLN A 9 -2.55 14.98 29.98
N LYS A 10 -2.58 15.96 29.06
CA LYS A 10 -2.70 15.72 27.63
C LYS A 10 -1.49 14.93 27.08
N ILE A 11 -0.27 15.30 27.48
CA ILE A 11 0.96 14.60 27.11
C ILE A 11 0.96 13.17 27.67
N GLN A 12 0.61 12.98 28.94
CA GLN A 12 0.53 11.65 29.56
C GLN A 12 -0.49 10.74 28.86
N ARG A 13 -1.66 11.27 28.48
CA ARG A 13 -2.68 10.52 27.73
C ARG A 13 -2.17 10.12 26.35
N ALA A 14 -1.50 11.03 25.64
CA ALA A 14 -0.90 10.74 24.34
C ALA A 14 0.18 9.65 24.43
N TYR A 15 1.04 9.70 25.43
CA TYR A 15 2.07 8.70 25.68
C TYR A 15 1.49 7.31 26.00
N LYS A 16 0.49 7.23 26.88
CA LYS A 16 -0.21 5.96 27.17
C LYS A 16 -0.90 5.37 25.93
N LYS A 17 -1.37 6.20 25.01
CA LYS A 17 -1.97 5.77 23.74
C LYS A 17 -0.92 5.17 22.79
N LEU A 18 0.28 5.75 22.74
CA LEU A 18 1.41 5.18 21.98
C LEU A 18 1.83 3.83 22.55
N LEU A 19 2.00 3.72 23.88
CA LEU A 19 2.31 2.46 24.55
C LEU A 19 1.30 1.35 24.27
N LYS A 20 0.00 1.66 24.28
CA LYS A 20 -1.05 0.70 23.90
C LYS A 20 -0.92 0.27 22.43
N LYS A 21 -0.62 1.21 21.53
CA LYS A 21 -0.46 0.93 20.11
C LYS A 21 0.76 0.05 19.83
N GLU A 22 1.88 0.29 20.51
CA GLU A 22 3.06 -0.57 20.45
C GLU A 22 2.78 -1.99 20.97
N ARG A 23 2.07 -2.13 22.10
CA ARG A 23 1.66 -3.45 22.63
C ARG A 23 0.76 -4.23 21.67
N HIS A 24 -0.10 -3.55 20.90
CA HIS A 24 -0.96 -4.20 19.90
C HIS A 24 -0.23 -4.53 18.59
N VAL A 25 0.81 -3.77 18.24
CA VAL A 25 1.63 -4.00 17.03
C VAL A 25 2.70 -5.06 17.29
N ASN A 26 3.20 -5.13 18.52
CA ASN A 26 4.22 -6.07 18.94
C ASN A 26 3.77 -6.79 20.22
N PRO A 27 2.79 -7.72 20.15
CA PRO A 27 2.80 -8.80 21.11
C PRO A 27 4.14 -9.47 20.85
N GLN A 28 5.11 -9.36 21.75
CA GLN A 28 6.32 -10.16 21.64
C GLN A 28 5.86 -11.61 21.62
N LYS A 29 5.74 -12.15 20.41
CA LYS A 29 5.76 -13.56 20.15
C LYS A 29 7.18 -13.94 20.51
N ASN A 30 7.38 -14.30 21.77
CA ASN A 30 8.41 -15.25 22.12
C ASN A 30 8.01 -16.55 21.41
N VAL A 31 8.25 -16.62 20.10
CA VAL A 31 8.29 -17.90 19.39
C VAL A 31 9.64 -18.48 19.75
N GLY A 32 9.76 -18.95 20.98
CA GLY A 32 10.69 -20.02 21.25
C GLY A 32 10.23 -21.16 20.35
N TYR A 33 11.05 -21.53 19.39
CA TYR A 33 10.83 -22.76 18.62
C TYR A 33 11.07 -23.92 19.59
N THR A 34 10.08 -24.21 20.40
CA THR A 34 9.87 -25.57 20.92
C THR A 34 9.26 -26.34 19.77
N GLU A 35 9.79 -27.52 19.46
CA GLU A 35 9.27 -28.44 18.44
C GLU A 35 7.81 -28.86 18.66
N ASP A 36 7.19 -28.42 19.75
CA ASP A 36 5.75 -28.50 19.97
C ASP A 36 5.02 -27.45 19.12
N TYR A 37 4.27 -27.95 18.13
CA TYR A 37 3.43 -27.18 17.22
C TYR A 37 2.54 -26.16 17.97
N PRO A 38 2.46 -24.88 17.51
CA PRO A 38 1.60 -23.88 18.11
C PRO A 38 0.13 -24.33 18.14
N GLU A 39 -0.47 -24.43 19.33
CA GLU A 39 -1.81 -25.00 19.56
C GLU A 39 -2.90 -24.45 18.63
N HIS A 40 -2.82 -23.16 18.26
CA HIS A 40 -3.79 -22.51 17.37
C HIS A 40 -3.73 -22.95 15.89
N LEU A 41 -2.67 -23.67 15.46
CA LEU A 41 -2.54 -24.21 14.10
C LEU A 41 -2.97 -25.68 14.02
N LYS A 42 -3.25 -26.33 15.16
CA LYS A 42 -3.67 -27.73 15.21
C LYS A 42 -4.88 -28.01 14.31
N HIS A 43 -5.79 -27.05 14.18
CA HIS A 43 -7.01 -27.16 13.37
C HIS A 43 -6.71 -27.26 11.86
N LEU A 44 -5.68 -26.55 11.38
CA LEU A 44 -5.27 -26.59 9.96
C LEU A 44 -4.71 -27.98 9.62
N TYR A 45 -3.90 -28.55 10.50
CA TYR A 45 -3.32 -29.87 10.29
C TYR A 45 -4.37 -30.97 10.36
N LEU A 46 -5.27 -30.93 11.35
CA LEU A 46 -6.39 -31.87 11.44
C LEU A 46 -7.27 -31.82 10.18
N ALA A 47 -7.50 -30.62 9.62
CA ALA A 47 -8.24 -30.46 8.37
C ALA A 47 -7.47 -31.02 7.16
N GLU A 48 -6.14 -30.85 7.10
CA GLU A 48 -5.29 -31.40 6.04
C GLU A 48 -5.25 -32.95 6.09
N GLU A 49 -5.08 -33.53 7.28
CA GLU A 49 -5.14 -34.98 7.51
C GLU A 49 -6.51 -35.56 7.12
N GLU A 50 -7.60 -34.88 7.49
CA GLU A 50 -8.96 -35.32 7.14
C GLU A 50 -9.20 -35.27 5.63
N MET A 51 -8.67 -34.25 4.95
CA MET A 51 -8.69 -34.13 3.48
C MET A 51 -7.87 -35.23 2.81
N LEU A 52 -6.66 -35.52 3.31
CA LEU A 52 -5.80 -36.60 2.82
C LEU A 52 -6.45 -37.98 3.01
N ARG A 53 -7.04 -38.25 4.18
CA ARG A 53 -7.79 -39.49 4.41
C ARG A 53 -9.00 -39.62 3.49
N LYS A 54 -9.72 -38.53 3.21
CA LYS A 54 -10.83 -38.51 2.25
C LYS A 54 -10.37 -38.76 0.81
N GLN A 55 -9.16 -38.32 0.45
CA GLN A 55 -8.53 -38.59 -0.85
C GLN A 55 -7.99 -40.03 -0.97
N GLN A 56 -7.46 -40.59 0.12
CA GLN A 56 -6.89 -41.95 0.17
C GLN A 56 -7.94 -43.06 0.31
N LYS A 57 -9.21 -42.73 0.62
CA LYS A 57 -10.29 -43.72 0.50
C LYS A 57 -10.36 -44.18 -0.97
N PRO A 58 -10.23 -45.49 -1.26
CA PRO A 58 -10.17 -45.97 -2.63
C PRO A 58 -11.48 -45.68 -3.35
N LYS A 59 -11.50 -44.67 -4.21
CA LYS A 59 -12.44 -44.62 -5.33
C LYS A 59 -11.88 -45.54 -6.40
N HIS A 60 -12.54 -46.68 -6.60
CA HIS A 60 -12.55 -47.58 -7.77
C HIS A 60 -11.31 -47.64 -8.70
N LYS A 61 -10.88 -48.88 -9.02
CA LYS A 61 -9.80 -49.29 -9.96
C LYS A 61 -9.52 -48.33 -11.14
N PRO A 62 -8.25 -48.06 -11.52
CA PRO A 62 -7.93 -47.24 -12.67
C PRO A 62 -8.20 -48.01 -13.96
N VAL A 63 -9.11 -47.50 -14.78
CA VAL A 63 -9.26 -47.92 -16.18
C VAL A 63 -8.21 -47.17 -16.98
N VAL A 64 -7.30 -47.94 -17.59
CA VAL A 64 -6.27 -47.51 -18.52
C VAL A 64 -6.92 -46.73 -19.67
N LEU A 65 -6.52 -45.46 -19.84
CA LEU A 65 -6.88 -44.64 -20.98
C LEU A 65 -5.84 -44.89 -22.08
N GLU A 66 -6.17 -45.76 -23.02
CA GLU A 66 -5.42 -45.86 -24.27
C GLU A 66 -5.62 -44.61 -25.13
N GLU A 67 -4.50 -44.12 -25.63
CA GLU A 67 -4.40 -43.07 -26.64
C GLU A 67 -4.97 -43.59 -27.96
N LYS A 68 -6.10 -43.03 -28.40
CA LYS A 68 -6.56 -43.15 -29.78
C LYS A 68 -6.59 -41.78 -30.42
N GLU A 69 -5.56 -41.55 -31.22
CA GLU A 69 -5.49 -40.50 -32.23
C GLU A 69 -6.76 -40.58 -33.10
N SER A 70 -7.51 -39.48 -33.12
CA SER A 70 -8.71 -39.35 -33.93
C SER A 70 -8.73 -37.97 -34.57
N ASN A 71 -8.37 -37.99 -35.85
CA ASN A 71 -8.89 -37.19 -36.96
C ASN A 71 -9.41 -35.78 -36.67
N VAL A 72 -8.79 -34.85 -37.39
CA VAL A 72 -9.02 -33.41 -37.45
C VAL A 72 -10.47 -33.11 -37.85
N ILE A 73 -11.28 -32.79 -36.85
CA ILE A 73 -12.54 -32.07 -36.98
C ILE A 73 -12.35 -30.83 -36.10
N PRO A 74 -12.71 -29.59 -36.51
CA PRO A 74 -12.63 -28.44 -35.61
C PRO A 74 -13.61 -28.67 -34.45
N ARG A 75 -13.09 -29.28 -33.37
CA ARG A 75 -13.84 -29.54 -32.15
C ARG A 75 -14.28 -28.18 -31.63
N LYS A 76 -15.59 -27.90 -31.70
CA LYS A 76 -16.20 -26.72 -31.07
C LYS A 76 -15.58 -26.59 -29.67
N LEU A 77 -14.91 -25.46 -29.41
CA LEU A 77 -14.16 -25.23 -28.17
C LEU A 77 -15.07 -25.57 -26.98
N LYS A 78 -14.68 -26.57 -26.18
CA LYS A 78 -15.47 -26.97 -25.01
C LYS A 78 -15.62 -25.76 -24.10
N ALA A 79 -16.84 -25.49 -23.66
CA ALA A 79 -17.10 -24.38 -22.75
C ALA A 79 -16.24 -24.52 -21.48
N LYS A 80 -15.62 -23.43 -21.04
CA LYS A 80 -14.81 -23.41 -19.82
C LYS A 80 -15.65 -23.85 -18.62
N THR A 81 -15.04 -24.66 -17.74
CA THR A 81 -15.69 -25.06 -16.49
C THR A 81 -15.85 -23.85 -15.56
N SER A 82 -16.79 -23.91 -14.62
CA SER A 82 -17.02 -22.83 -13.64
C SER A 82 -15.74 -22.47 -12.87
N ASN A 83 -14.96 -23.48 -12.45
CA ASN A 83 -13.71 -23.27 -11.73
C ASN A 83 -12.64 -22.57 -12.58
N GLN A 84 -12.54 -22.93 -13.87
CA GLN A 84 -11.64 -22.25 -14.81
C GLN A 84 -12.03 -20.78 -15.02
N LYS A 85 -13.32 -20.49 -15.13
CA LYS A 85 -13.83 -19.10 -15.22
C LYS A 85 -13.48 -18.30 -13.96
N ALA A 86 -13.69 -18.88 -12.78
CA ALA A 86 -13.36 -18.24 -11.51
C ALA A 86 -11.86 -17.90 -11.39
N LYS A 87 -10.97 -18.76 -11.90
CA LYS A 87 -9.53 -18.49 -11.93
C LYS A 87 -9.19 -17.30 -12.84
N GLU A 88 -9.79 -17.24 -14.02
CA GLU A 88 -9.58 -16.13 -14.96
C GLU A 88 -10.07 -14.81 -14.39
N ASP A 89 -11.25 -14.79 -13.77
CA ASP A 89 -11.81 -13.58 -13.18
C ASP A 89 -10.99 -13.10 -11.97
N TYR A 90 -10.44 -14.03 -11.18
CA TYR A 90 -9.48 -13.69 -10.12
C TYR A 90 -8.24 -12.97 -10.66
N GLU A 91 -7.63 -13.49 -11.73
CA GLU A 91 -6.45 -12.86 -12.33
C GLU A 91 -6.79 -11.47 -12.89
N LYS A 92 -7.96 -11.30 -13.54
CA LYS A 92 -8.42 -9.97 -14.01
C LYS A 92 -8.59 -8.97 -12.86
N ILE A 93 -9.21 -9.39 -11.75
CA ILE A 93 -9.39 -8.53 -10.57
C ILE A 93 -8.02 -8.18 -9.97
N LYS A 94 -7.06 -9.10 -10.00
CA LYS A 94 -5.71 -8.89 -9.50
C LYS A 94 -4.95 -7.88 -10.36
N THR A 95 -5.03 -7.97 -11.68
CA THR A 95 -4.40 -7.00 -12.59
C THR A 95 -5.02 -5.61 -12.43
N GLU A 96 -6.35 -5.51 -12.41
CA GLU A 96 -7.05 -4.23 -12.21
C GLU A 96 -6.65 -3.56 -10.88
N ARG A 97 -6.55 -4.34 -9.80
CA ARG A 97 -6.07 -3.83 -8.50
C ARG A 97 -4.63 -3.33 -8.56
N ASN A 98 -3.77 -4.01 -9.30
CA ASN A 98 -2.37 -3.59 -9.45
C ASN A 98 -2.27 -2.31 -10.27
N GLU A 99 -2.97 -2.23 -11.41
CA GLU A 99 -3.05 -1.02 -12.24
C GLU A 99 -3.58 0.17 -11.44
N LYS A 100 -4.65 -0.03 -10.64
CA LYS A 100 -5.21 1.01 -9.76
C LYS A 100 -4.21 1.47 -8.71
N LYS A 101 -3.42 0.56 -8.13
CA LYS A 101 -2.34 0.89 -7.18
C LYS A 101 -1.25 1.70 -7.87
N GLU A 102 -0.82 1.31 -9.07
CA GLU A 102 0.20 2.03 -9.83
C GLU A 102 -0.25 3.44 -10.23
N ALA A 103 -1.48 3.58 -10.73
CA ALA A 103 -2.07 4.88 -11.03
C ALA A 103 -2.15 5.78 -9.79
N ALA A 104 -2.49 5.22 -8.62
CA ALA A 104 -2.50 5.95 -7.36
C ALA A 104 -1.09 6.39 -6.92
N LYS A 105 -0.06 5.56 -7.14
CA LYS A 105 1.34 5.92 -6.87
C LYS A 105 1.79 7.08 -7.77
N LYS A 106 1.54 6.99 -9.08
CA LYS A 106 1.88 8.07 -10.03
C LYS A 106 1.22 9.39 -9.63
N ARG A 107 -0.09 9.37 -9.33
CA ARG A 107 -0.82 10.55 -8.87
C ARG A 107 -0.25 11.13 -7.56
N ARG A 108 0.19 10.27 -6.64
CA ARG A 108 0.84 10.70 -5.40
C ARG A 108 2.17 11.39 -5.69
N GLU A 109 3.02 10.80 -6.54
CA GLU A 109 4.30 11.38 -6.95
C GLU A 109 4.13 12.73 -7.63
N GLU A 110 3.15 12.87 -8.53
CA GLU A 110 2.81 14.13 -9.18
C GLU A 110 2.44 15.21 -8.16
N ARG A 111 1.58 14.89 -7.18
CA ARG A 111 1.22 15.83 -6.10
C ARG A 111 2.44 16.21 -5.27
N GLU A 112 3.28 15.24 -4.91
CA GLU A 112 4.49 15.50 -4.12
C GLU A 112 5.49 16.37 -4.90
N LYS A 113 5.68 16.12 -6.20
CA LYS A 113 6.48 16.96 -7.10
C LYS A 113 5.92 18.38 -7.19
N ALA A 114 4.62 18.53 -7.41
CA ALA A 114 3.95 19.83 -7.46
C ALA A 114 4.09 20.61 -6.13
N GLN A 115 3.94 19.95 -4.99
CA GLN A 115 4.14 20.58 -3.68
C GLN A 115 5.59 21.01 -3.46
N LYS A 116 6.57 20.18 -3.86
CA LYS A 116 7.99 20.53 -3.77
C LYS A 116 8.31 21.75 -4.62
N LEU A 117 7.84 21.77 -5.88
CA LEU A 117 8.02 22.92 -6.78
C LEU A 117 7.40 24.20 -6.21
N TYR A 118 6.17 24.12 -5.68
CA TYR A 118 5.52 25.25 -5.04
C TYR A 118 6.33 25.78 -3.85
N LYS A 119 6.82 24.89 -2.98
CA LYS A 119 7.65 25.26 -1.83
C LYS A 119 8.97 25.91 -2.26
N GLN A 120 9.64 25.35 -3.27
CA GLN A 120 10.87 25.92 -3.82
C GLN A 120 10.65 27.34 -4.34
N LYS A 121 9.66 27.52 -5.23
CA LYS A 121 9.29 28.85 -5.76
C LYS A 121 8.92 29.83 -4.64
N LYS A 122 8.20 29.38 -3.62
CA LYS A 122 7.85 30.21 -2.45
C LYS A 122 9.09 30.63 -1.66
N MET A 123 10.06 29.74 -1.47
CA MET A 123 11.30 30.06 -0.76
C MET A 123 12.21 30.99 -1.56
N GLU A 124 12.30 30.80 -2.88
CA GLU A 124 13.05 31.66 -3.79
C GLU A 124 12.50 33.09 -3.79
N THR A 125 11.18 33.24 -3.93
CA THR A 125 10.52 34.55 -3.89
C THR A 125 10.70 35.21 -2.52
N TYR A 126 10.54 34.47 -1.42
CA TYR A 126 10.83 34.98 -0.09
C TYR A 126 12.28 35.44 0.07
N LYS A 127 13.26 34.70 -0.46
CA LYS A 127 14.69 35.06 -0.40
C LYS A 127 14.98 36.38 -1.13
N ILE A 128 14.29 36.65 -2.24
CA ILE A 128 14.43 37.93 -2.97
C ILE A 128 13.79 39.07 -2.17
N LEU A 129 12.54 38.87 -1.73
CA LEU A 129 11.73 39.93 -1.10
C LEU A 129 12.14 40.25 0.35
N SER A 130 12.77 39.30 1.06
CA SER A 130 13.21 39.48 2.46
C SER A 130 14.58 40.16 2.60
N LYS A 131 15.28 40.43 1.49
CA LYS A 131 16.56 41.12 1.51
C LYS A 131 16.41 42.54 2.05
N ARG A 132 17.34 42.92 2.92
CA ARG A 132 17.41 44.22 3.57
C ARG A 132 18.78 44.87 3.36
N THR A 133 18.82 46.19 3.42
CA THR A 133 20.06 46.96 3.38
C THR A 133 20.83 46.80 4.70
N ARG A 134 22.08 47.26 4.75
CA ARG A 134 22.90 47.24 5.99
C ARG A 134 22.23 47.97 7.15
N LYS A 135 21.36 48.96 6.85
CA LYS A 135 20.56 49.70 7.84
C LYS A 135 19.24 49.02 8.20
N GLY A 136 18.97 47.81 7.71
CA GLY A 136 17.76 47.04 8.01
C GLY A 136 16.52 47.41 7.18
N GLN A 137 16.62 48.38 6.27
CA GLN A 137 15.50 48.78 5.41
C GLN A 137 15.27 47.75 4.29
N PRO A 138 14.03 47.54 3.82
CA PRO A 138 13.77 46.65 2.69
C PRO A 138 14.47 47.15 1.42
N ASN A 139 15.00 46.22 0.62
CA ASN A 139 15.62 46.58 -0.65
C ASN A 139 14.55 46.69 -1.76
N LEU A 140 14.03 47.90 -1.97
CA LEU A 140 12.94 48.19 -2.90
C LEU A 140 13.28 47.85 -4.36
N ASN A 141 14.53 48.01 -4.78
CA ASN A 141 14.94 47.74 -6.16
C ASN A 141 14.73 46.27 -6.53
N LEU A 142 15.09 45.35 -5.64
CA LEU A 142 14.88 43.91 -5.84
C LEU A 142 13.40 43.51 -5.83
N GLN A 143 12.58 44.20 -5.03
CA GLN A 143 11.14 43.99 -5.01
C GLN A 143 10.49 44.49 -6.30
N MET A 144 10.95 45.63 -6.82
CA MET A 144 10.50 46.21 -8.09
C MET A 144 10.84 45.31 -9.26
N GLU A 145 12.08 44.81 -9.35
CA GLU A 145 12.52 43.89 -10.39
C GLU A 145 11.66 42.61 -10.41
N TYR A 146 11.40 42.02 -9.24
CA TYR A 146 10.53 40.85 -9.14
C TYR A 146 9.09 41.15 -9.60
N LEU A 147 8.55 42.34 -9.31
CA LEU A 147 7.23 42.75 -9.75
C LEU A 147 7.16 42.94 -11.26
N LEU A 148 8.16 43.59 -11.87
CA LEU A 148 8.26 43.78 -13.31
C LEU A 148 8.31 42.43 -14.03
N GLN A 149 9.16 41.52 -13.57
CA GLN A 149 9.24 40.16 -14.12
C GLN A 149 7.88 39.43 -14.06
N LYS A 150 7.11 39.64 -12.98
CA LYS A 150 5.78 39.02 -12.82
C LYS A 150 4.71 39.66 -13.70
N ILE A 151 4.86 40.93 -14.07
CA ILE A 151 3.99 41.61 -15.03
C ILE A 151 4.31 41.10 -16.44
N GLU A 152 5.59 41.04 -16.82
CA GLU A 152 6.03 40.50 -18.11
C GLU A 152 5.58 39.06 -18.34
N GLN A 153 5.66 38.20 -17.31
CA GLN A 153 5.19 36.81 -17.40
C GLN A 153 3.66 36.66 -17.49
N LYS A 154 2.90 37.71 -17.17
CA LYS A 154 1.44 37.71 -17.19
C LYS A 154 0.86 38.34 -18.46
N ALA A 155 1.64 39.18 -19.12
CA ALA A 155 1.35 39.70 -20.45
C ALA A 155 1.51 38.59 -21.50
#